data_AF-A0ABC8LRW7-F1
#
_entry.id   AF-A0ABC8LRW7-F1
#
_cell.length_a   1.000
_cell.length_b   1.000
_cell.length_c   1.000
_cell.angle_alpha   90.00
_cell.angle_beta   90.00
_cell.angle_gamma   90.00
#
_symmetry.space_group_name_H-M   'P 1'
#
loop_
_entity.id
_entity.type
_entity.pdbx_description
1 polymer ?
#
loop_
_entity_poly.entity_id
_entity_poly.type
_entity_poly.pdbx_seq_one_letter_code
_entity_poly.pdbx_strand_id
1 'polypeptide(L)'
;MIIGVLYPIDTLQPIHPALIITKQLTKTDLVDHVTLPKQEIESVLGVMDGVTIEGLKTGFEVNVYDASEEDDYPVTIKFFSERYVFGKGWSDMKHSMDLEEGQELKLFWHR
;
A
#
# COMPACT_ATOMS: atom_id res chain seq x y z
N MET A 1 -9.48 -5.81 -6.73
CA MET A 1 -8.49 -4.94 -6.05
C MET A 1 -9.22 -4.13 -5.00
N ILE A 2 -9.22 -4.65 -3.78
CA ILE A 2 -9.82 -4.07 -2.58
C ILE A 2 -8.74 -4.20 -1.51
N ILE A 3 -8.18 -3.08 -1.06
CA ILE A 3 -7.38 -3.01 0.17
C ILE A 3 -8.37 -2.60 1.25
N GLY A 4 -8.42 -3.19 2.43
CA GLY A 4 -9.44 -2.80 3.40
C GLY A 4 -8.96 -3.10 4.79
N VAL A 5 -9.10 -2.15 5.70
CA VAL A 5 -8.94 -2.41 7.12
C VAL A 5 -10.29 -2.93 7.61
N LEU A 6 -10.43 -4.25 7.79
CA LEU A 6 -11.62 -4.82 8.41
C LEU A 6 -11.29 -5.93 9.40
N TYR A 7 -11.83 -5.79 10.61
CA TYR A 7 -12.27 -6.93 11.41
C TYR A 7 -13.72 -6.67 11.89
N PRO A 8 -14.55 -7.72 12.07
CA PRO A 8 -14.48 -9.07 11.52
C PRO A 8 -15.65 -9.33 10.53
N ILE A 9 -15.37 -9.95 9.39
CA ILE A 9 -16.41 -10.54 8.54
C ILE A 9 -16.12 -12.03 8.45
N ASP A 10 -17.11 -12.84 8.83
CA ASP A 10 -17.14 -14.31 8.87
C ASP A 10 -17.03 -14.98 7.48
N THR A 11 -16.37 -14.34 6.52
CA THR A 11 -16.09 -14.89 5.18
C THR A 11 -14.72 -14.44 4.70
N LEU A 12 -13.64 -14.93 5.30
CA LEU A 12 -12.29 -14.70 4.79
C LEU A 12 -11.50 -16.01 4.81
N GLN A 13 -11.12 -16.49 3.63
CA GLN A 13 -9.92 -17.33 3.55
C GLN A 13 -8.79 -16.57 4.29
N PRO A 14 -7.98 -17.25 5.12
CA PRO A 14 -6.93 -16.56 5.87
C PRO A 14 -6.05 -15.79 4.89
N ILE A 15 -5.96 -14.47 5.07
CA ILE A 15 -5.04 -13.63 4.29
C ILE A 15 -3.64 -14.17 4.58
N HIS A 16 -3.00 -14.73 3.57
CA HIS A 16 -1.66 -15.27 3.72
C HIS A 16 -0.73 -14.14 4.18
N PRO A 17 0.07 -14.28 5.23
CA PRO A 17 0.90 -13.20 5.77
C PRO A 17 1.80 -12.52 4.73
N ALA A 18 2.21 -13.24 3.68
CA ALA A 18 2.96 -12.71 2.54
C ALA A 18 2.18 -11.68 1.68
N LEU A 19 0.89 -11.46 1.95
CA LEU A 19 0.03 -10.49 1.29
C LEU A 19 -0.22 -9.24 2.15
N ILE A 20 0.54 -9.08 3.24
CA ILE A 20 0.38 -7.97 4.18
C ILE A 20 1.62 -7.09 4.13
N ILE A 21 1.42 -5.79 4.06
CA ILE A 21 2.48 -4.79 4.22
C ILE A 21 2.16 -3.99 5.48
N THR A 22 3.09 -3.93 6.42
CA THR A 22 2.93 -3.23 7.70
C THR A 22 4.02 -2.19 7.85
N LYS A 23 3.64 -0.91 7.90
CA LYS A 23 4.57 0.20 7.94
C LYS A 23 4.21 1.16 9.06
N GLN A 24 5.11 1.31 10.03
CA GLN A 24 5.03 2.42 10.98
C GLN A 24 5.39 3.72 10.25
N LEU A 25 4.46 4.68 10.22
CA LEU A 25 4.62 5.97 9.58
C LEU A 25 5.56 6.87 10.37
N THR A 26 6.60 7.35 9.68
CA THR A 26 7.54 8.34 10.20
C THR A 26 7.24 9.71 9.63
N LYS A 27 7.79 10.77 10.24
CA LYS A 27 7.70 12.12 9.69
C LYS A 27 8.08 12.21 8.21
N THR A 28 9.13 11.51 7.78
CA THR A 28 9.57 11.52 6.38
C THR A 28 8.53 10.93 5.44
N ASP A 29 7.84 9.87 5.88
CA ASP A 29 6.80 9.22 5.08
C ASP A 29 5.64 10.18 4.78
N LEU A 30 5.33 11.07 5.73
CA LEU A 30 4.24 12.05 5.61
C LEU A 30 4.64 13.31 4.83
N VAL A 31 5.90 13.75 4.97
CA VAL A 31 6.38 14.98 4.31
C VAL A 31 6.73 14.73 2.84
N ASP A 32 7.23 13.55 2.50
CA ASP A 32 7.73 13.22 1.17
C ASP A 32 7.02 11.98 0.61
N HIS A 33 7.66 10.81 0.69
CA HIS A 33 7.15 9.54 0.21
C HIS A 33 7.15 8.50 1.32
N VAL A 34 6.08 7.70 1.41
CA VAL A 34 6.10 6.53 2.27
C VAL A 34 6.97 5.43 1.67
N THR A 35 8.00 5.02 2.41
CA THR A 35 8.85 3.89 2.03
C THR A 35 8.23 2.57 2.52
N LEU A 36 7.93 1.67 1.58
CA LEU A 36 7.35 0.38 1.88
C LEU A 36 8.43 -0.63 2.34
N PRO A 37 8.15 -1.47 3.35
CA PRO A 37 9.03 -2.54 3.78
C PRO A 37 9.36 -3.50 2.63
N LYS A 38 10.65 -3.57 2.27
CA LYS A 38 11.13 -4.22 1.04
C LYS A 38 10.67 -5.69 0.90
N GLN A 39 10.82 -6.49 1.95
CA GLN A 39 10.46 -7.92 1.88
C GLN A 39 8.96 -8.13 1.68
N GLU A 40 8.13 -7.32 2.34
CA GLU A 40 6.68 -7.44 2.30
C GLU A 40 6.13 -7.00 0.94
N ILE A 41 6.59 -5.85 0.43
CA ILE A 41 6.18 -5.40 -0.90
C ILE A 41 6.68 -6.33 -2.01
N GLU A 42 7.91 -6.88 -1.92
CA GLU A 42 8.39 -7.87 -2.89
C GLU A 42 7.53 -9.15 -2.89
N SER A 43 7.00 -9.55 -1.74
CA SER A 43 6.08 -10.69 -1.64
C SER A 43 4.75 -10.41 -2.35
N VAL A 44 4.19 -9.21 -2.15
CA VAL A 44 2.97 -8.76 -2.83
C VAL A 44 3.19 -8.63 -4.34
N LEU A 45 4.28 -7.98 -4.76
CA LEU A 45 4.62 -7.82 -6.18
C LEU A 45 4.77 -9.16 -6.90
N GLY A 46 5.25 -10.21 -6.21
CA GLY A 46 5.38 -11.56 -6.75
C GLY A 46 4.05 -12.24 -7.10
N VAL A 47 2.92 -11.76 -6.57
CA VAL A 47 1.58 -12.29 -6.88
C VAL A 47 0.71 -11.33 -7.70
N MET A 48 1.20 -10.12 -7.97
CA MET A 48 0.50 -9.14 -8.78
C MET A 48 0.67 -9.46 -10.27
N ASP A 49 -0.44 -9.43 -11.01
CA ASP A 49 -0.42 -9.63 -12.46
C ASP A 49 0.12 -8.36 -13.17
N GLY A 50 1.02 -8.54 -14.14
CA GLY A 50 1.46 -7.46 -15.04
C GLY A 50 2.52 -6.50 -14.47
N VAL A 51 3.03 -6.73 -13.26
CA VAL A 51 4.13 -5.93 -12.69
C VAL A 51 5.41 -6.15 -13.49
N THR A 52 6.02 -5.06 -13.95
CA THR A 52 7.32 -5.07 -14.63
C THR A 52 8.29 -4.11 -13.95
N ILE A 53 9.59 -4.36 -14.09
CA ILE A 53 10.63 -3.47 -13.55
C ILE A 53 10.51 -2.05 -14.15
N GLU A 54 10.21 -1.94 -15.46
CA GLU A 54 9.98 -0.64 -16.08
C GLU A 54 8.73 0.05 -15.54
N GLY A 55 7.63 -0.70 -15.38
CA GLY A 55 6.41 -0.20 -14.74
C GLY A 55 6.67 0.32 -13.33
N LEU A 56 7.48 -0.38 -12.54
CA LEU A 56 7.87 0.08 -11.20
C LEU A 56 8.78 1.31 -11.23
N LYS A 57 9.63 1.50 -12.25
CA LYS A 57 10.42 2.73 -12.40
C LYS A 57 9.54 3.94 -12.74
N THR A 58 8.54 3.76 -13.62
CA THR A 58 7.64 4.84 -14.04
C THR A 58 6.50 5.09 -13.04
N GLY A 59 6.12 4.08 -12.27
CA GLY A 59 4.97 4.03 -11.38
C GLY A 59 3.95 3.02 -11.88
N PHE A 60 3.74 1.96 -11.10
CA PHE A 60 2.70 0.96 -11.33
C PHE A 60 1.45 1.36 -10.54
N GLU A 61 0.35 1.64 -11.22
CA GLU A 61 -0.90 2.08 -10.57
C GLU A 61 -1.57 0.90 -9.86
N VAL A 62 -1.98 1.15 -8.62
CA VAL A 62 -2.82 0.28 -7.80
C VAL A 62 -3.90 1.14 -7.14
N ASN A 63 -4.95 0.50 -6.67
CA ASN A 63 -6.01 1.16 -5.93
C ASN A 63 -5.99 0.66 -4.49
N VAL A 64 -5.88 1.60 -3.54
CA VAL A 64 -6.02 1.34 -2.12
C VAL A 64 -7.46 1.63 -1.75
N TYR A 65 -8.22 0.60 -1.42
CA TYR A 65 -9.54 0.80 -0.83
C TYR A 65 -9.36 1.07 0.69
N ASP A 66 -10.24 1.87 1.25
CA ASP A 66 -10.40 2.06 2.68
C ASP A 66 -11.79 1.60 3.04
N ALA A 67 -11.87 0.44 3.69
CA ALA A 67 -13.13 -0.15 4.07
C ALA A 67 -13.83 0.57 5.24
N SER A 68 -13.15 1.47 5.94
CA SER A 68 -13.77 2.25 7.03
C SER A 68 -14.65 3.38 6.50
N GLU A 69 -14.25 3.99 5.39
CA GLU A 69 -14.96 5.08 4.72
C GLU A 69 -15.60 4.66 3.38
N GLU A 70 -15.34 3.43 2.93
CA GLU A 70 -15.74 2.89 1.62
C GLU A 70 -15.17 3.68 0.43
N ASP A 71 -13.96 4.23 0.61
CA ASP A 71 -13.29 5.09 -0.37
C ASP A 71 -12.16 4.37 -1.12
N ASP A 72 -11.88 4.84 -2.33
CA ASP A 72 -10.86 4.30 -3.23
C ASP A 72 -9.79 5.34 -3.56
N TYR A 73 -8.54 5.00 -3.32
CA TYR A 73 -7.38 5.86 -3.53
C TYR A 73 -6.45 5.27 -4.60
N PRO A 74 -6.47 5.80 -5.84
CA PRO A 74 -5.52 5.39 -6.86
C PRO A 74 -4.13 5.92 -6.50
N VAL A 75 -3.19 5.00 -6.26
CA VAL A 75 -1.80 5.32 -5.93
C VAL A 75 -0.83 4.57 -6.84
N THR A 76 0.39 5.07 -7.02
CA THR A 76 1.42 4.33 -7.76
C THR A 76 2.44 3.70 -6.82
N ILE A 77 2.78 2.44 -7.02
CA ILE A 77 3.98 1.82 -6.44
C ILE A 77 5.18 2.12 -7.34
N LYS A 78 6.27 2.64 -6.76
CA LYS A 78 7.51 2.94 -7.48
C LYS A 78 8.72 2.27 -6.85
N PHE A 79 9.63 1.78 -7.68
CA PHE A 79 10.99 1.44 -7.27
C PHE A 79 11.94 2.60 -7.61
N PHE A 80 12.34 3.35 -6.59
CA PHE A 80 13.15 4.56 -6.70
C PHE A 80 14.26 4.56 -5.65
N SER A 81 15.49 4.91 -6.05
CA SER A 81 16.65 4.97 -5.15
C SER A 81 16.81 3.72 -4.26
N GLU A 82 16.67 2.53 -4.89
CA GLU A 82 16.76 1.21 -4.25
C GLU A 82 15.67 0.88 -3.21
N ARG A 83 14.58 1.64 -3.22
CA ARG A 83 13.45 1.50 -2.28
C ARG A 83 12.14 1.44 -3.03
N TYR A 84 11.15 0.79 -2.43
CA TYR A 84 9.77 0.85 -2.89
C TYR A 84 9.05 1.97 -2.15
N VAL A 85 8.30 2.79 -2.88
CA VAL A 85 7.55 3.91 -2.31
C VAL A 85 6.15 3.98 -2.91
N PHE A 86 5.20 4.57 -2.18
CA PHE A 86 4.03 5.14 -2.84
C PHE A 86 4.40 6.50 -3.45
N GLY A 87 4.03 6.66 -4.73
CA GLY A 87 4.27 7.84 -5.53
C GLY A 87 3.02 8.71 -5.66
N LYS A 88 2.54 8.89 -6.90
CA LYS A 88 1.32 9.66 -7.18
C LYS A 88 0.15 9.08 -6.37
N GLY A 89 -0.74 9.95 -5.87
CA GLY A 89 -1.90 9.57 -5.05
C GLY A 89 -1.61 9.42 -3.56
N TRP A 90 -0.35 9.21 -3.14
CA TRP A 90 -0.01 9.10 -1.71
C TRP A 90 -0.42 10.35 -0.91
N SER A 91 -0.16 11.54 -1.46
CA SER A 91 -0.49 12.78 -0.76
C SER A 91 -1.99 13.00 -0.60
N ASP A 92 -2.80 12.51 -1.54
CA ASP A 92 -4.26 12.65 -1.46
C ASP A 92 -4.80 11.63 -0.44
N MET A 93 -4.36 10.38 -0.55
CA MET A 93 -4.73 9.31 0.38
C MET A 93 -4.38 9.64 1.83
N LYS A 94 -3.14 10.10 2.09
CA LYS A 94 -2.71 10.42 3.47
C LYS A 94 -3.53 11.54 4.10
N HIS A 95 -4.00 12.50 3.31
CA HIS A 95 -4.79 13.63 3.80
C HIS A 95 -6.26 13.25 3.98
N SER A 96 -6.79 12.39 3.11
CA SER A 96 -8.17 11.90 3.23
C SER A 96 -8.35 11.00 4.44
N MET A 97 -7.37 10.11 4.68
CA MET A 97 -7.38 9.18 5.81
C MET A 97 -6.83 9.78 7.12
N ASP A 98 -6.56 11.10 7.17
CA ASP A 98 -5.97 11.80 8.32
C ASP A 98 -4.76 11.06 8.96
N LEU A 99 -3.83 10.58 8.11
CA LEU A 99 -2.69 9.79 8.57
C LEU A 99 -1.65 10.65 9.32
N GLU A 100 -1.21 10.15 10.47
CA GLU A 100 -0.31 10.83 11.40
C GLU A 100 0.98 10.06 11.69
N GLU A 101 2.00 10.76 12.18
CA GLU A 101 3.27 10.15 12.57
C GLU A 101 3.05 9.23 13.78
N GLY A 102 3.61 8.03 13.75
CA GLY A 102 3.38 7.06 14.82
C GLY A 102 2.25 6.06 14.55
N GLN A 103 1.44 6.28 13.51
CA GLN A 103 0.40 5.35 13.11
C GLN A 103 0.92 4.20 12.22
N GLU A 104 0.41 3.00 12.46
CA GLU A 104 0.70 1.83 11.64
C GLU A 104 -0.22 1.79 10.40
N LEU A 105 0.36 1.98 9.22
CA LEU A 105 -0.28 1.70 7.95
C LEU A 105 -0.20 0.19 7.68
N LYS A 106 -1.34 -0.49 7.66
CA LYS A 106 -1.44 -1.91 7.34
C LYS A 106 -2.26 -2.10 6.06
N LEU A 107 -1.60 -2.64 5.03
CA LEU A 107 -2.18 -2.88 3.72
C LEU A 107 -2.32 -4.38 3.49
N PHE A 108 -3.45 -4.80 2.93
CA PHE A 108 -3.73 -6.18 2.60
C PHE A 108 -3.96 -6.31 1.09
N TRP A 109 -3.16 -7.15 0.44
CA TRP A 109 -3.38 -7.47 -0.95
C TRP A 109 -4.48 -8.53 -1.07
N HIS A 110 -5.61 -8.14 -1.65
CA HIS A 110 -6.68 -9.05 -2.01
C HIS A 110 -6.79 -9.18 -3.53
N ARG A 111 -6.74 -10.42 -4.03
CA ARG A 111 -6.86 -10.74 -5.44
C ARG A 111 -8.29 -10.53 -5.94
#